data_AF-A0A936VHX1-F1
#
_entry.id   AF-A0A936VHX1-F1
#
_cell.length_a   1.000
_cell.length_b   1.000
_cell.length_c   1.000
_cell.angle_alpha   90.00
_cell.angle_beta   90.00
_cell.angle_gamma   90.00
#
_symmetry.space_group_name_H-M   'P 1'
#
loop_
_entity.id
_entity.type
_entity.pdbx_description
1 polymer ?
#
loop_
_entity_poly.entity_id
_entity_poly.type
_entity_poly.pdbx_seq_one_letter_code
_entity_poly.pdbx_strand_id
1 'polypeptide(L)'
;MLPLRGRLGLDLHYQNLSVRPEFVAVGPQDRLFTNETRTAGYGVVNVAASYIIPTQHYANIFSVNAYNLGNKLFYNHISFIKDISPEIGRGVRFSYTIRFF
;
A
#
# COMPACT_ATOMS: atom_id res chain seq x y z
N MET A 1 19.14 -11.51 11.33
CA MET A 1 18.06 -10.76 12.01
C MET A 1 16.94 -10.60 11.00
N LEU A 2 15.66 -10.65 11.41
CA LEU A 2 14.54 -10.40 10.48
C LEU A 2 14.67 -8.98 9.91
N PRO A 3 14.35 -8.74 8.62
CA PRO A 3 14.39 -7.40 8.06
C PRO A 3 13.48 -6.46 8.86
N LEU A 4 14.01 -5.33 9.30
CA LEU A 4 13.25 -4.32 10.04
C LEU A 4 12.19 -3.74 9.12
N ARG A 5 10.91 -3.90 9.46
CA ARG A 5 9.79 -3.32 8.71
C ARG A 5 9.15 -2.19 9.52
N GLY A 6 9.20 -0.98 8.98
CA GLY A 6 8.51 0.19 9.48
C GLY A 6 7.28 0.51 8.63
N ARG A 7 6.21 0.95 9.29
CA ARG A 7 5.01 1.49 8.63
C ARG A 7 4.61 2.77 9.35
N LEU A 8 4.40 3.82 8.59
CA LEU A 8 3.88 5.11 9.05
C LEU A 8 2.64 5.43 8.24
N GLY A 9 1.50 5.61 8.91
CA GLY A 9 0.25 6.00 8.28
C GLY A 9 -0.29 7.25 8.95
N LEU A 10 -0.88 8.14 8.16
CA LEU A 10 -1.71 9.23 8.66
C LEU A 10 -3.15 8.95 8.29
N ASP A 11 -4.08 9.34 9.16
CA ASP A 11 -5.51 9.28 8.87
C ASP A 11 -6.09 10.68 9.03
N LEU A 12 -6.42 11.30 7.91
CA LEU A 12 -6.93 12.66 7.83
C LEU A 12 -8.40 12.60 7.46
N HIS A 13 -9.25 13.11 8.35
CA HIS A 13 -10.69 13.22 8.12
C HIS A 13 -11.08 14.69 8.05
N TYR A 14 -11.72 15.07 6.96
CA TYR A 14 -12.30 16.40 6.78
C TYR A 14 -13.72 16.27 6.24
N GLN A 15 -14.70 16.46 7.13
CA GLN A 15 -16.12 16.31 6.82
C GLN A 15 -16.41 14.93 6.19
N ASN A 16 -16.77 14.94 4.91
CA ASN A 16 -17.15 13.79 4.11
C ASN A 16 -15.97 13.16 3.35
N LEU A 17 -14.78 13.75 3.47
CA LEU A 17 -13.55 13.30 2.84
C LEU A 17 -12.63 12.65 3.89
N SER A 18 -12.10 11.47 3.58
CA SER A 18 -11.03 10.83 4.32
C SER A 18 -9.84 10.61 3.39
N VAL A 19 -8.62 10.91 3.85
CA VAL A 19 -7.37 10.69 3.13
C VAL A 19 -6.37 10.02 4.04
N ARG A 20 -5.76 8.94 3.56
CA ARG A 20 -4.86 8.08 4.32
C ARG A 20 -3.59 7.81 3.50
N PRO A 21 -2.59 8.70 3.60
CA PRO A 21 -1.26 8.39 3.09
C PRO A 21 -0.59 7.37 4.03
N GLU A 22 0.01 6.34 3.46
CA GLU A 22 0.77 5.31 4.15
C GLU A 22 2.15 5.19 3.49
N PHE A 23 3.18 5.19 4.33
CA PHE A 23 4.55 4.90 3.94
C PHE A 23 5.01 3.62 4.62
N VAL A 24 5.45 2.66 3.82
CA VAL A 24 6.02 1.40 4.30
C VAL A 24 7.48 1.35 3.87
N ALA A 25 8.38 1.16 4.83
CA ALA A 25 9.80 0.97 4.59
C ALA A 25 10.26 -0.37 5.17
N VAL A 26 11.07 -1.10 4.43
CA VAL A 26 11.70 -2.33 4.91
C VAL A 26 13.21 -2.19 4.74
N GLY A 27 13.93 -2.42 5.82
CA GLY A 27 15.38 -2.39 5.86
C GLY A 27 16.01 -3.51 5.02
N PRO A 28 17.26 -3.33 4.59
CA PRO A 28 17.99 -4.35 3.84
C PRO A 28 18.16 -5.63 4.67
N GLN A 29 18.06 -6.78 4.02
CA GLN A 29 18.28 -8.08 4.65
C GLN A 29 19.71 -8.55 4.38
N ASP A 30 20.47 -8.74 5.47
CA ASP A 30 21.89 -9.12 5.43
C ASP A 30 22.14 -10.63 5.67
N ARG A 31 21.09 -11.48 5.74
CA ARG A 31 21.28 -12.95 5.75
C ARG A 31 21.40 -13.48 4.33
N LEU A 32 22.64 -13.59 3.85
CA LEU A 32 22.99 -14.31 2.63
C LEU A 32 23.38 -15.75 3.00
N PHE A 33 22.75 -16.74 2.37
CA PHE A 33 23.36 -18.06 2.19
C PHE A 33 24.38 -17.97 1.05
N THR A 34 25.40 -18.82 1.05
CA THR A 34 26.47 -18.84 0.03
C THR A 34 25.86 -18.80 -1.39
N ASN A 35 26.06 -17.71 -2.13
CA ASN A 35 25.56 -17.38 -3.48
C ASN A 35 24.26 -16.54 -3.66
N GLU A 36 23.74 -15.86 -2.64
CA GLU A 36 22.62 -14.90 -2.86
C GLU A 36 23.04 -13.43 -2.90
N THR A 37 22.36 -12.64 -3.75
CA THR A 37 22.59 -11.20 -3.94
C THR A 37 21.81 -10.38 -2.91
N ARG A 38 22.44 -9.35 -2.32
CA ARG A 38 21.85 -8.46 -1.29
C ARG A 38 20.56 -7.80 -1.79
N THR A 39 19.42 -8.07 -1.13
CA THR A 39 18.15 -7.37 -1.43
C THR A 39 18.18 -5.98 -0.79
N ALA A 40 18.22 -4.94 -1.63
CA ALA A 40 18.14 -3.55 -1.17
C ALA A 40 16.82 -3.29 -0.44
N GLY A 41 16.88 -2.55 0.67
CA GLY A 41 15.69 -2.08 1.36
C GLY A 41 14.80 -1.24 0.44
N TYR A 42 13.49 -1.35 0.60
CA TYR A 42 12.51 -0.65 -0.24
C TYR A 42 11.58 0.21 0.62
N GLY A 43 11.11 1.29 0.01
CA GLY A 43 10.09 2.16 0.58
C GLY A 43 8.99 2.35 -0.45
N VAL A 44 7.75 2.07 -0.08
CA VAL A 44 6.56 2.31 -0.91
C VAL A 44 5.66 3.33 -0.24
N VAL A 45 5.10 4.22 -1.06
CA VAL A 45 4.07 5.18 -0.64
C VAL A 45 2.75 4.72 -1.25
N ASN A 46 1.76 4.54 -0.39
CA ASN A 46 0.37 4.26 -0.75
C ASN A 46 -0.48 5.45 -0.31
N VAL A 47 -1.54 5.75 -1.04
CA VAL A 47 -2.51 6.78 -0.65
C VAL A 47 -3.91 6.23 -0.89
N ALA A 48 -4.72 6.20 0.14
CA ALA A 48 -6.15 5.94 0.03
C ALA A 48 -6.93 7.24 0.25
N ALA A 49 -7.95 7.50 -0.54
CA ALA A 49 -8.88 8.60 -0.33
C ALA A 49 -10.31 8.08 -0.52
N SER A 50 -11.23 8.56 0.30
CA SER A 50 -12.65 8.24 0.19
C SER A 50 -13.52 9.46 0.41
N TYR A 51 -14.54 9.64 -0.41
CA TYR A 51 -15.53 10.71 -0.28
C TYR A 51 -16.94 10.14 -0.21
N ILE A 52 -17.71 10.57 0.78
CA ILE A 52 -19.05 10.04 1.06
C ILE A 52 -20.08 11.14 0.84
N ILE A 53 -21.03 10.92 -0.07
CA ILE A 53 -22.18 11.80 -0.27
C ILE A 53 -23.42 11.12 0.32
N PRO A 54 -23.83 11.47 1.55
CA PRO A 54 -25.07 10.98 2.12
C PRO A 54 -26.26 11.61 1.40
N THR A 55 -27.25 10.79 1.05
CA THR A 55 -28.58 11.23 0.58
C THR A 55 -29.65 10.61 1.45
N GLN A 56 -30.93 10.97 1.23
CA GLN A 56 -32.03 10.60 2.12
C GLN A 56 -32.26 9.09 2.27
N HIS A 57 -31.98 8.28 1.23
CA HIS A 57 -32.23 6.83 1.23
C HIS A 57 -31.01 5.99 0.81
N TYR A 58 -29.90 6.63 0.46
CA TYR A 58 -28.65 5.95 0.08
C TYR A 58 -27.43 6.85 0.30
N ALA A 59 -26.25 6.26 0.44
CA ALA A 59 -24.97 6.97 0.44
C ALA A 59 -24.13 6.55 -0.75
N ASN A 60 -23.56 7.54 -1.44
CA ASN A 60 -22.61 7.34 -2.53
C ASN A 60 -21.21 7.44 -1.96
N ILE A 61 -20.42 6.38 -2.11
CA ILE A 61 -19.06 6.31 -1.57
C ILE A 61 -18.11 6.16 -2.75
N PHE A 62 -17.26 7.17 -2.94
CA PHE A 62 -16.20 7.18 -3.93
C PHE A 62 -14.89 6.87 -3.22
N SER A 63 -14.14 5.87 -3.69
CA SER A 63 -12.88 5.48 -3.09
C SER A 63 -11.79 5.36 -4.14
N VAL A 64 -10.63 5.94 -3.86
CA VAL A 64 -9.43 5.87 -4.68
C VAL A 64 -8.29 5.33 -3.86
N ASN A 65 -7.61 4.30 -4.35
CA ASN A 65 -6.41 3.76 -3.72
C ASN A 65 -5.28 3.77 -4.74
N ALA A 66 -4.24 4.53 -4.47
CA ALA A 66 -3.00 4.52 -5.22
C ALA A 66 -1.95 3.71 -4.46
N TYR A 67 -1.34 2.74 -5.13
CA TYR A 67 -0.32 1.86 -4.59
C TYR A 67 1.01 2.14 -5.27
N ASN A 68 2.09 2.08 -4.48
CA ASN A 68 3.46 2.16 -5.01
C ASN A 68 3.68 3.42 -5.88
N LEU A 69 3.30 4.60 -5.37
CA LEU A 69 3.44 5.89 -6.05
C LEU A 69 4.90 6.22 -6.40
N GLY A 70 5.85 5.67 -5.64
CA GLY A 70 7.29 5.78 -5.89
C GLY A 70 7.81 4.91 -7.04
N ASN A 71 6.96 4.08 -7.67
CA ASN A 71 7.32 3.17 -8.76
C ASN A 71 8.54 2.30 -8.45
N LYS A 72 8.64 1.78 -7.23
CA LYS A 72 9.73 0.88 -6.84
C LYS A 72 9.32 -0.56 -7.02
N LEU A 73 10.09 -1.29 -7.81
CA LEU A 73 10.00 -2.75 -7.90
C LEU A 73 10.48 -3.35 -6.56
N PHE A 74 9.69 -4.23 -5.96
CA PHE A 74 10.12 -4.94 -4.75
C PHE A 74 9.63 -6.40 -4.72
N TYR A 75 10.41 -7.25 -4.02
CA TYR A 75 10.18 -8.68 -3.85
C TYR A 75 10.11 -9.05 -2.37
N ASN A 76 8.94 -9.50 -1.91
CA ASN A 76 8.69 -9.82 -0.51
C ASN A 76 9.41 -11.11 -0.08
N HIS A 77 10.35 -11.01 0.85
CA HIS A 77 11.35 -12.04 1.16
C HIS A 77 10.89 -13.00 2.27
N ILE A 78 9.68 -13.55 2.17
CA ILE A 78 9.12 -14.54 3.12
C ILE A 78 8.57 -15.81 2.43
N SER A 79 8.87 -16.03 1.15
CA SER A 79 8.57 -17.31 0.49
C SER A 79 9.76 -17.78 -0.34
N PHE A 80 10.00 -19.09 -0.28
CA PHE A 80 11.00 -19.85 -1.05
C PHE A 80 10.83 -19.70 -2.58
N ILE A 81 9.72 -19.09 -3.01
CA ILE A 81 9.31 -18.80 -4.39
C ILE A 81 9.42 -17.28 -4.63
N LYS A 82 10.62 -16.74 -4.44
CA LYS A 82 10.90 -15.28 -4.51
C LYS A 82 11.14 -14.75 -5.93
N ASP A 83 11.41 -15.65 -6.88
CA ASP A 83 11.77 -15.25 -8.26
C ASP A 83 10.57 -14.99 -9.18
N ILE A 84 9.33 -15.18 -8.70
CA ILE A 84 8.13 -15.18 -9.57
C ILE A 84 6.96 -14.33 -9.07
N SER A 85 7.08 -13.66 -7.91
CA SER A 85 5.98 -12.84 -7.36
C SER A 85 6.45 -11.42 -7.02
N PRO A 86 6.59 -10.55 -8.04
CA PRO A 86 6.75 -9.12 -7.79
C PRO A 86 5.55 -8.59 -7.01
N GLU A 87 5.81 -7.82 -5.94
CA GLU A 87 4.75 -7.11 -5.21
C GLU A 87 4.11 -6.06 -6.15
N ILE A 88 2.83 -5.72 -5.95
CA ILE A 88 2.07 -4.85 -6.86
C ILE A 88 2.89 -3.60 -7.25
N GLY A 89 3.10 -3.43 -8.56
CA GLY A 89 3.72 -2.24 -9.13
C GLY A 89 2.88 -0.98 -8.90
N ARG A 90 3.23 0.14 -9.55
CA ARG A 90 2.40 1.35 -9.47
C ARG A 90 1.00 1.07 -10.01
N GLY A 91 -0.01 1.23 -9.18
CA GLY A 91 -1.40 0.94 -9.53
C GLY A 91 -2.35 1.94 -8.91
N VAL A 92 -3.46 2.20 -9.59
CA VAL A 92 -4.57 2.99 -9.05
C VAL A 92 -5.83 2.16 -9.15
N ARG A 93 -6.56 2.08 -8.04
CA ARG A 93 -7.88 1.45 -7.96
C ARG A 93 -8.90 2.53 -7.65
N PHE A 94 -9.88 2.65 -8.52
CA PHE A 94 -11.09 3.43 -8.27
C PHE A 94 -12.23 2.47 -7.91
N SER A 95 -13.09 2.88 -6.99
CA SER A 95 -14.27 2.11 -6.60
C SER A 95 -15.40 3.06 -6.28
N TYR A 96 -16.59 2.71 -6.75
CA TYR A 96 -17.82 3.43 -6.47
C TYR A 96 -18.82 2.47 -5.84
N THR A 97 -19.29 2.82 -4.65
CA THR A 97 -20.21 1.99 -3.86
C THR A 97 -21.44 2.80 -3.53
N ILE A 98 -22.62 2.24 -3.80
CA ILE A 98 -23.90 2.77 -3.33
C ILE A 98 -24.33 1.91 -2.14
N ARG A 99 -24.61 2.55 -1.01
CA ARG A 99 -25.12 1.89 0.20
C ARG A 99 -26.55 2.37 0.47
N PHE A 100 -27.50 1.46 0.49
CA PHE A 100 -28.90 1.74 0.83
C PHE A 100 -29.09 1.64 2.35
N PHE A 101 -30.04 2.41 2.91
CA PHE A 101 -30.42 2.40 4.32
C PHE A 101 -31.90 2.08 4.47
#